data_AF-A0A562CFH5-F1
#
_entry.id   AF-A0A562CFH5-F1
#
_cell.length_a   1.000
_cell.length_b   1.000
_cell.length_c   1.000
_cell.angle_alpha   90.00
_cell.angle_beta   90.00
_cell.angle_gamma   90.00
#
_symmetry.space_group_name_H-M   'P 1'
#
loop_
_entity.id
_entity.type
_entity.pdbx_description
1 polymer ?
#
loop_
_entity_poly.entity_id
_entity_poly.type
_entity_poly.pdbx_seq_one_letter_code
_entity_poly.pdbx_strand_id
1 'polypeptide(L)'
;MEEQPSDRLIDQRIRNRIMEALETLADGDEGVRREWPAEYFESFYDWVPHRGDGGMRPNSAISPDEEALLLQVSGILDDACDATPGNMTADELIATGWPKRIQPFAYKALNLMRARGRFSEENEEDAPSG
;
A
#
# COMPACT_ATOMS: atom_id res chain seq x y z
N MET A 1 -20.51 15.19 -21.09
CA MET A 1 -20.16 15.70 -19.75
C MET A 1 -19.79 14.47 -18.97
N GLU A 2 -18.50 14.27 -18.67
CA GLU A 2 -18.12 13.13 -17.83
C GLU A 2 -18.70 13.38 -16.45
N GLU A 3 -19.56 12.47 -16.02
CA GLU A 3 -20.16 12.49 -14.69
C GLU A 3 -19.03 12.25 -13.68
N GLN A 4 -18.88 13.13 -12.70
CA GLN A 4 -17.84 12.95 -11.69
C GLN A 4 -18.14 11.67 -10.89
N PRO A 5 -17.13 10.81 -10.64
CA PRO A 5 -17.33 9.61 -9.84
C PRO A 5 -17.80 9.99 -8.43
N SER A 6 -18.64 9.14 -7.83
CA SER A 6 -19.06 9.32 -6.44
C SER A 6 -17.87 9.17 -5.48
N ASP A 7 -17.96 9.79 -4.30
CA ASP A 7 -16.95 9.64 -3.24
C ASP A 7 -16.72 8.18 -2.88
N ARG A 8 -17.80 7.38 -2.86
CA ARG A 8 -17.72 5.93 -2.62
C ARG A 8 -16.91 5.21 -3.70
N LEU A 9 -17.13 5.53 -4.98
CA LEU A 9 -16.35 4.94 -6.06
C LEU A 9 -14.88 5.36 -6.00
N ILE A 10 -14.59 6.61 -5.61
CA ILE A 10 -13.22 7.07 -5.37
C ILE A 10 -12.56 6.26 -4.25
N ASP A 11 -13.25 6.07 -3.12
CA ASP A 11 -12.75 5.31 -1.97
C ASP A 11 -12.42 3.86 -2.33
N GLN A 12 -13.29 3.20 -3.12
CA GLN A 12 -13.07 1.84 -3.64
C GLN A 12 -11.80 1.74 -4.48
N ARG A 13 -11.61 2.69 -5.40
CA ARG A 13 -10.42 2.74 -6.26
C ARG A 13 -9.17 2.96 -5.44
N ILE A 14 -9.19 3.88 -4.47
CA ILE A 14 -8.06 4.10 -3.55
C ILE A 14 -7.72 2.81 -2.80
N ARG A 15 -8.71 2.09 -2.25
CA ARG A 15 -8.46 0.80 -1.59
C ARG A 15 -7.81 -0.21 -2.54
N ASN A 16 -8.23 -0.27 -3.80
CA ASN A 16 -7.62 -1.15 -4.80
C ASN A 16 -6.18 -0.74 -5.14
N ARG A 17 -5.87 0.57 -5.23
CA ARG A 17 -4.49 1.06 -5.43
C ARG A 17 -3.58 0.74 -4.24
N ILE A 18 -4.08 0.85 -3.02
CA ILE A 18 -3.36 0.40 -1.82
C ILE A 18 -3.04 -1.10 -1.91
N MET A 19 -3.96 -1.93 -2.39
CA MET A 19 -3.70 -3.36 -2.60
C MET A 19 -2.59 -3.60 -3.63
N GLU A 20 -2.52 -2.82 -4.70
CA GLU A 20 -1.44 -2.91 -5.71
C GLU A 20 -0.07 -2.52 -5.12
N ALA A 21 -0.02 -1.45 -4.33
CA ALA A 21 1.21 -1.06 -3.62
C ALA A 21 1.67 -2.15 -2.63
N LEU A 22 0.73 -2.73 -1.88
CA LEU A 22 1.00 -3.85 -0.98
C LEU A 22 1.47 -5.11 -1.72
N GLU A 23 0.98 -5.36 -2.94
CA GLU A 23 1.45 -6.47 -3.79
C GLU A 23 2.94 -6.34 -4.09
N THR A 24 3.40 -5.14 -4.46
CA THR A 24 4.82 -4.85 -4.66
C THR A 24 5.64 -5.03 -3.39
N LEU A 25 5.20 -4.50 -2.26
CA LEU A 25 5.90 -4.67 -0.98
C LEU A 25 5.94 -6.14 -0.52
N ALA A 26 4.88 -6.90 -0.79
CA ALA A 26 4.79 -8.32 -0.44
C ALA A 26 5.67 -9.21 -1.35
N ASP A 27 6.09 -8.73 -2.51
CA ASP A 27 7.06 -9.44 -3.36
C ASP A 27 8.51 -9.30 -2.85
N GLY A 28 8.78 -8.40 -1.90
CA GLY A 28 10.08 -8.24 -1.25
C GLY A 28 11.18 -7.88 -2.26
N ASP A 29 12.26 -8.68 -2.30
CA ASP A 29 13.39 -8.44 -3.21
C ASP A 29 12.94 -8.37 -4.69
N GLU A 30 11.94 -9.16 -5.10
CA GLU A 30 11.42 -9.13 -6.47
C GLU A 30 10.61 -7.85 -6.74
N GLY A 31 9.90 -7.33 -5.74
CA GLY A 31 9.22 -6.04 -5.83
C GLY A 31 10.22 -4.89 -6.06
N VAL A 32 11.35 -4.91 -5.33
CA VAL A 32 12.44 -3.92 -5.50
C VAL A 32 13.10 -3.99 -6.87
N ARG A 33 13.15 -5.16 -7.52
CA ARG A 33 13.73 -5.28 -8.87
C ARG A 33 12.74 -4.86 -9.97
N ARG A 34 11.45 -5.04 -9.72
CA ARG A 34 10.39 -4.66 -10.66
C ARG A 34 10.21 -3.16 -10.71
N GLU A 35 10.22 -2.52 -9.54
CA GLU A 35 10.08 -1.07 -9.40
C GLU A 35 11.45 -0.38 -9.28
N TRP A 36 11.50 0.93 -9.48
CA TRP A 36 12.68 1.70 -9.05
C TRP A 36 12.73 1.71 -7.50
N PRO A 37 13.91 1.67 -6.85
CA PRO A 37 14.00 1.72 -5.37
C PRO A 37 13.19 2.80 -4.67
N ALA A 38 13.04 3.98 -5.28
CA ALA A 38 12.16 5.02 -4.77
C ALA A 38 10.68 4.60 -4.87
N GLU A 39 10.24 4.19 -6.06
CA GLU A 39 8.86 3.73 -6.34
C GLU A 39 8.43 2.54 -5.47
N TYR A 40 9.37 1.71 -5.03
CA TYR A 40 9.10 0.61 -4.10
C TYR A 40 8.47 1.10 -2.79
N PHE A 41 8.88 2.27 -2.28
CA PHE A 41 8.29 2.88 -1.09
C PHE A 41 7.17 3.87 -1.46
N GLU A 42 7.44 4.77 -2.42
CA GLU A 42 6.56 5.90 -2.74
C GLU A 42 5.19 5.46 -3.24
N SER A 43 5.09 4.36 -3.98
CA SER A 43 3.79 3.83 -4.44
C SER A 43 2.82 3.50 -3.31
N PHE A 44 3.32 3.18 -2.11
CA PHE A 44 2.49 3.01 -0.92
C PHE A 44 2.13 4.36 -0.27
N TYR A 45 3.09 5.27 -0.22
CA TYR A 45 2.92 6.60 0.38
C TYR A 45 2.04 7.55 -0.43
N ASP A 46 1.83 7.27 -1.72
CA ASP A 46 0.80 7.93 -2.53
C ASP A 46 -0.61 7.82 -1.93
N TRP A 47 -0.87 6.78 -1.12
CA TRP A 47 -2.21 6.46 -0.61
C TRP A 47 -2.30 6.41 0.92
N VAL A 48 -1.21 6.05 1.60
CA VAL A 48 -1.16 5.89 3.05
C VAL A 48 -0.13 6.87 3.60
N PRO A 49 -0.46 7.70 4.60
CA PRO A 49 0.48 8.69 5.10
C PRO A 49 1.64 8.03 5.85
N HIS A 50 2.78 8.74 5.92
CA HIS A 50 3.82 8.44 6.88
C HIS A 50 3.27 8.50 8.31
N ARG A 51 3.85 7.74 9.24
CA ARG A 51 3.45 7.72 10.67
C ARG A 51 3.45 9.11 11.31
N GLY A 52 4.30 10.01 10.82
CA GLY A 52 4.44 11.39 11.31
C GLY A 52 3.43 12.39 10.76
N ASP A 53 2.74 12.07 9.66
CA ASP A 53 1.90 13.02 8.91
C ASP A 53 0.43 13.03 9.38
N GLY A 54 0.12 12.21 10.38
CA GLY A 54 -1.22 12.07 10.95
C GLY A 54 -1.88 10.73 10.58
N GLY A 55 -3.20 10.67 10.75
CA GLY A 55 -3.99 9.49 10.41
C GLY A 55 -4.32 9.42 8.92
N MET A 56 -4.71 8.22 8.46
CA MET A 56 -5.29 8.05 7.14
C MET A 56 -6.52 8.95 6.99
N ARG A 57 -6.73 9.49 5.77
CA ARG A 57 -8.01 10.12 5.46
C ARG A 57 -9.11 9.07 5.56
N PRO A 58 -10.31 9.42 6.09
CA PRO A 58 -11.43 8.50 6.13
C PRO A 58 -11.71 7.94 4.73
N ASN A 59 -11.80 6.62 4.63
CA ASN A 59 -12.13 5.91 3.39
C ASN A 59 -13.18 4.84 3.72
N SER A 60 -14.36 4.97 3.14
CA SER A 60 -15.52 4.11 3.41
C SER A 60 -15.32 2.66 2.97
N ALA A 61 -14.40 2.38 2.05
CA ALA A 61 -14.11 1.04 1.55
C ALA A 61 -13.14 0.29 2.46
N ILE A 62 -12.34 1.00 3.25
CA ILE A 62 -11.35 0.47 4.18
C ILE A 62 -12.00 0.19 5.53
N SER A 63 -11.82 -1.03 6.02
CA SER A 63 -12.27 -1.43 7.36
C SER A 63 -11.28 -0.99 8.44
N PRO A 64 -11.70 -0.86 9.71
CA PRO A 64 -10.80 -0.51 10.81
C PRO A 64 -9.60 -1.46 10.96
N ASP A 65 -9.80 -2.75 10.72
CA ASP A 65 -8.72 -3.74 10.81
C ASP A 65 -7.71 -3.59 9.66
N GLU A 66 -8.17 -3.23 8.47
CA GLU A 66 -7.29 -2.91 7.33
C GLU A 66 -6.49 -1.65 7.63
N GLU A 67 -7.14 -0.57 8.08
CA GLU A 67 -6.48 0.69 8.44
C GLU A 67 -5.36 0.46 9.48
N ALA A 68 -5.64 -0.30 10.54
CA ALA A 68 -4.66 -0.61 11.56
C ALA A 68 -3.42 -1.34 10.99
N LEU A 69 -3.60 -2.25 10.03
CA LEU A 69 -2.48 -2.93 9.37
C LEU A 69 -1.75 -2.03 8.38
N LEU A 70 -2.44 -1.16 7.65
CA LEU A 70 -1.83 -0.20 6.74
C LEU A 70 -0.94 0.79 7.51
N LEU A 71 -1.38 1.27 8.66
CA LEU A 71 -0.57 2.12 9.53
C LEU A 71 0.62 1.37 10.15
N GLN A 72 0.48 0.06 10.40
CA GLN A 72 1.61 -0.78 10.81
C GLN A 72 2.64 -0.94 9.67
N VAL A 73 2.19 -1.09 8.42
CA VAL A 73 3.05 -1.14 7.24
C VAL A 73 3.76 0.20 7.05
N SER A 74 3.04 1.32 7.11
CA SER A 74 3.62 2.67 7.07
C SER A 74 4.75 2.83 8.10
N GLY A 75 4.53 2.42 9.35
CA GLY A 75 5.55 2.52 10.39
C GLY A 75 6.84 1.73 10.12
N ILE A 76 6.78 0.56 9.48
CA ILE A 76 7.99 -0.19 9.12
C ILE A 76 8.67 0.35 7.86
N LEU A 77 7.91 0.93 6.91
CA LEU A 77 8.51 1.64 5.78
C LEU A 77 9.22 2.90 6.24
N ASP A 78 8.68 3.65 7.21
CA ASP A 78 9.34 4.83 7.79
C ASP A 78 10.70 4.44 8.39
N ASP A 79 10.73 3.37 9.19
CA ASP A 79 11.97 2.87 9.79
C ASP A 79 12.98 2.43 8.71
N ALA A 80 12.50 1.95 7.55
CA ALA A 80 13.36 1.61 6.40
C ALA A 80 13.91 2.87 5.74
N CYS A 81 13.05 3.86 5.43
CA CYS A 81 13.43 5.14 4.85
C CYS A 81 14.47 5.87 5.71
N ASP A 82 14.30 5.88 7.03
CA ASP A 82 15.27 6.48 7.97
C ASP A 82 16.64 5.77 7.94
N ALA A 83 16.65 4.46 7.65
CA ALA A 83 17.85 3.63 7.65
C ALA A 83 18.55 3.53 6.28
N THR A 84 17.91 3.97 5.20
CA THR A 84 18.42 3.82 3.83
C THR A 84 18.59 5.17 3.11
N PRO A 85 19.77 5.47 2.55
CA PRO A 85 19.95 6.64 1.69
C PRO A 85 19.00 6.61 0.47
N GLY A 86 18.43 7.76 0.12
CA GLY A 86 17.44 7.85 -0.98
C GLY A 86 17.98 7.63 -2.40
N ASN A 87 19.29 7.43 -2.58
CA ASN A 87 19.94 7.22 -3.88
C ASN A 87 20.51 5.81 -4.07
N MET A 88 20.00 4.83 -3.31
CA MET A 88 20.40 3.43 -3.45
C MET A 88 19.91 2.83 -4.76
N THR A 89 20.73 1.96 -5.34
CA THR A 89 20.32 1.01 -6.37
C THR A 89 19.46 -0.12 -5.78
N ALA A 90 18.79 -0.89 -6.65
CA ALA A 90 18.00 -2.04 -6.23
C ALA A 90 18.83 -3.07 -5.45
N ASP A 91 20.04 -3.38 -5.92
CA ASP A 91 20.93 -4.34 -5.25
C ASP A 91 21.40 -3.84 -3.88
N GLU A 92 21.70 -2.55 -3.76
CA GLU A 92 22.07 -1.94 -2.48
C GLU A 92 20.89 -1.99 -1.49
N LEU A 93 19.68 -1.64 -1.93
CA LEU A 93 18.49 -1.71 -1.08
C LEU A 93 18.21 -3.16 -0.65
N ILE A 94 18.29 -4.13 -1.56
CA ILE A 94 18.13 -5.55 -1.25
C ILE A 94 19.17 -6.02 -0.24
N ALA A 95 20.42 -5.58 -0.37
CA ALA A 95 21.51 -5.94 0.55
C ALA A 95 21.28 -5.45 2.01
N THR A 96 20.44 -4.44 2.23
CA THR A 96 20.06 -4.00 3.59
C THR A 96 19.19 -5.01 4.35
N GLY A 97 18.52 -5.90 3.61
CA GLY A 97 17.53 -6.83 4.12
C GLY A 97 16.17 -6.18 4.47
N TRP A 98 15.98 -4.88 4.25
CA TRP A 98 14.70 -4.21 4.48
C TRP A 98 13.53 -4.79 3.68
N PRO A 99 13.67 -5.14 2.39
CA PRO A 99 12.56 -5.71 1.62
C PRO A 99 12.00 -6.99 2.28
N LYS A 100 12.89 -7.87 2.77
CA LYS A 100 12.49 -9.08 3.53
C LYS A 100 11.87 -8.80 4.89
N ARG A 101 12.23 -7.69 5.54
CA ARG A 101 11.63 -7.28 6.82
C ARG A 101 10.23 -6.70 6.62
N ILE A 102 10.01 -5.95 5.54
CA ILE A 102 8.73 -5.32 5.19
C ILE A 102 7.73 -6.38 4.69
N GLN A 103 8.19 -7.31 3.86
CA GLN A 103 7.40 -8.36 3.21
C GLN A 103 6.33 -9.01 4.10
N PRO A 104 6.61 -9.54 5.31
CA PRO A 104 5.59 -10.21 6.12
C PRO A 104 4.47 -9.26 6.59
N PHE A 105 4.75 -7.98 6.80
CA PHE A 105 3.73 -7.00 7.19
C PHE A 105 2.84 -6.63 6.01
N ALA A 106 3.45 -6.37 4.85
CA ALA A 106 2.73 -6.11 3.61
C ALA A 106 1.84 -7.29 3.23
N TYR A 107 2.38 -8.51 3.30
CA TYR A 107 1.63 -9.74 3.01
C TYR A 107 0.43 -9.94 3.95
N LYS A 108 0.60 -9.64 5.24
CA LYS A 108 -0.50 -9.71 6.21
C LYS A 108 -1.63 -8.72 5.90
N ALA A 109 -1.29 -7.46 5.61
CA ALA A 109 -2.26 -6.44 5.22
C ALA A 109 -2.98 -6.82 3.92
N LEU A 110 -2.21 -7.22 2.90
CA LEU A 110 -2.72 -7.63 1.61
C LEU A 110 -3.68 -8.81 1.71
N ASN A 111 -3.35 -9.84 2.50
CA ASN A 111 -4.22 -10.99 2.70
C ASN A 111 -5.53 -10.63 3.39
N LEU A 112 -5.50 -9.72 4.37
CA LEU A 112 -6.72 -9.23 4.98
C LEU A 112 -7.62 -8.54 3.95
N MET A 113 -7.05 -7.67 3.12
CA MET A 113 -7.81 -6.96 2.08
C MET A 113 -8.34 -7.92 1.01
N ARG A 114 -7.52 -8.88 0.58
CA ARG A 114 -7.91 -9.92 -0.39
C ARG A 114 -9.00 -10.84 0.14
N ALA A 115 -9.04 -11.13 1.44
CA ALA A 115 -10.08 -11.96 2.04
C ALA A 115 -11.48 -11.33 1.89
N ARG A 116 -11.56 -9.99 1.80
CA ARG A 116 -12.82 -9.29 1.47
C ARG A 116 -13.09 -9.18 -0.03
N GLY A 117 -12.06 -9.32 -0.88
CA GLY A 117 -12.14 -9.17 -2.34
C GLY A 117 -11.68 -7.81 -2.87
N ARG A 118 -11.68 -7.66 -4.19
CA ARG A 118 -11.45 -6.37 -4.89
C ARG A 118 -12.78 -5.70 -5.24
N PHE A 119 -12.81 -4.39 -5.11
CA PHE A 119 -13.98 -3.60 -5.51
C PHE A 119 -13.98 -3.36 -7.01
N SER A 120 -15.16 -3.11 -7.59
CA SER A 120 -15.28 -2.61 -8.95
C SER A 120 -14.65 -1.21 -9.08
N GLU A 121 -13.91 -1.00 -10.16
CA GLU A 121 -13.40 0.32 -10.55
C GLU A 121 -14.45 1.15 -11.29
N GLU A 122 -15.56 0.54 -11.74
CA GLU A 122 -16.58 1.18 -12.58
C GLU A 122 -17.90 1.42 -11.84
N ASN A 123 -18.27 0.50 -10.95
CA ASN A 123 -19.56 0.52 -10.26
C ASN A 123 -19.38 0.75 -8.76
N GLU A 124 -20.31 1.48 -8.16
CA GLU A 124 -20.41 1.61 -6.71
C GLU A 124 -20.92 0.31 -6.09
N GLU A 125 -20.28 -0.13 -5.00
CA GLU A 125 -20.55 -1.39 -4.34
C GLU A 125 -20.55 -1.25 -2.81
N ASP A 126 -21.50 -1.89 -2.14
CA ASP A 126 -21.53 -1.98 -0.68
C ASP A 126 -20.42 -2.90 -0.13
N ALA A 127 -20.11 -3.98 -0.86
CA ALA A 127 -19.07 -4.95 -0.55
C ALA A 127 -18.34 -5.42 -1.82
N PRO A 128 -17.06 -5.82 -1.74
CA PRO A 128 -16.30 -6.23 -2.92
C PRO A 128 -16.94 -7.44 -3.62
N SER A 129 -16.90 -7.44 -4.95
CA SER A 129 -17.49 -8.51 -5.78
C SER A 129 -16.46 -9.35 -6.55
N GLY A 130 -15.20 -8.93 -6.57
CA GLY A 130 -14.09 -9.56 -7.31
C GLY A 130 -13.15 -10.41 -6.48
#